data_AF-E8WPJ9-F1
#
_entry.id   AF-E8WPJ9-F1
#
_cell.length_a   1.000
_cell.length_b   1.000
_cell.length_c   1.000
_cell.angle_alpha   90.00
_cell.angle_beta   90.00
_cell.angle_gamma   90.00
#
_symmetry.space_group_name_H-M   'P 1'
#
loop_
_entity.id
_entity.type
_entity.pdbx_description
1 polymer ?
#
loop_
_entity_poly.entity_id
_entity_poly.type
_entity_poly.pdbx_seq_one_letter_code
_entity_poly.pdbx_strand_id
1 'polypeptide(L)'
;MSPTVKGIAVALLHLCLVALLGGKLLYDRATLPSVWVLAAPHDPNLPIRGRYVSLDLIVEPRGVREPGKKPGWQPPQTVVLRVEGGRLVAEPKVEERGWDPSSRHVRFMERQGAKLAVLDTPVPFFIPEHVPDPSLRPPGEELWVQVTLPGKGPPRPIRLGVRKGSGPVVPLELS
;
A
#
# COMPACT_ATOMS: atom_id res chain seq x y z
N MET A 1 37.24 -18.05 26.33
CA MET A 1 36.71 -16.66 26.19
C MET A 1 35.94 -16.29 27.45
N SER A 2 36.17 -15.10 28.01
CA SER A 2 35.46 -14.63 29.21
C SER A 2 33.98 -14.32 28.92
N PRO A 3 33.10 -14.40 29.93
CA PRO A 3 31.67 -14.11 29.77
C PRO A 3 31.39 -12.73 29.15
N THR A 4 32.18 -11.71 29.51
CA THR A 4 32.06 -10.35 28.99
C THR A 4 32.28 -10.27 27.49
N VAL A 5 33.31 -10.97 26.97
CA VAL A 5 33.60 -11.00 25.52
C VAL A 5 32.47 -11.68 24.76
N LYS A 6 31.88 -12.75 25.32
CA LYS A 6 30.70 -13.39 24.73
C LYS A 6 29.49 -12.45 24.70
N GLY A 7 29.26 -11.71 25.78
CA GLY A 7 28.18 -10.72 25.87
C GLY A 7 28.33 -9.60 24.83
N ILE A 8 29.54 -9.04 24.69
CA ILE A 8 29.84 -8.01 23.69
C ILE A 8 29.63 -8.55 22.27
N ALA A 9 30.09 -9.76 21.98
CA ALA A 9 29.90 -10.38 20.67
C ALA A 9 28.41 -10.53 20.32
N VAL A 10 27.58 -10.95 21.28
CA VAL A 10 26.12 -11.05 21.07
C VAL A 10 25.49 -9.67 20.86
N ALA A 11 25.90 -8.66 21.63
CA ALA A 11 25.39 -7.30 21.48
C ALA A 11 25.73 -6.72 20.09
N LEU A 12 26.97 -6.88 19.63
CA LEU A 12 27.40 -6.47 18.29
C LEU A 12 26.62 -7.20 17.19
N LEU A 13 26.36 -8.49 17.36
CA LEU A 13 25.55 -9.26 16.40
C LEU A 13 24.12 -8.68 16.30
N HIS A 14 23.47 -8.37 17.42
CA HIS A 14 22.13 -7.77 17.41
C HIS A 14 22.13 -6.39 16.75
N LEU A 15 23.11 -5.54 17.07
CA LEU A 15 23.26 -4.23 16.44
C LEU A 15 23.45 -4.36 14.92
N CYS A 16 24.29 -5.29 14.46
CA CYS A 16 24.46 -5.55 13.05
C CYS A 16 23.17 -6.00 12.38
N LEU A 17 22.38 -6.89 13.00
CA LEU A 17 21.10 -7.35 12.45
C LEU A 17 20.09 -6.19 12.31
N VAL A 18 19.95 -5.36 13.33
CA VAL A 18 19.05 -4.19 13.29
C VAL A 18 19.52 -3.16 12.27
N ALA A 19 20.82 -2.90 12.19
CA ALA A 19 21.40 -1.98 11.22
C ALA A 19 21.22 -2.47 9.78
N LEU A 20 21.39 -3.77 9.52
CA LEU A 20 21.14 -4.36 8.20
C LEU A 20 19.67 -4.22 7.78
N LEU A 21 18.73 -4.45 8.70
CA LEU A 21 17.31 -4.26 8.43
C LEU A 21 17.00 -2.78 8.11
N GLY A 22 17.47 -1.85 8.94
CA GLY A 22 17.29 -0.41 8.72
C GLY A 22 17.92 0.05 7.40
N GLY A 23 19.14 -0.41 7.12
CA GLY A 23 19.85 -0.13 5.86
C GLY A 23 19.09 -0.63 4.64
N LYS A 24 18.52 -1.85 4.70
CA LYS A 24 17.70 -2.38 3.60
C LYS A 24 16.43 -1.56 3.38
N LEU A 25 15.76 -1.12 4.45
CA LEU A 25 14.55 -0.30 4.33
C LEU A 25 14.85 1.09 3.75
N LEU A 26 15.97 1.71 4.16
CA LEU A 26 16.43 2.98 3.60
C LEU A 26 16.83 2.84 2.13
N TYR A 27 17.56 1.78 1.79
CA TYR A 27 17.94 1.47 0.41
C TYR A 27 16.71 1.25 -0.48
N ASP A 28 15.73 0.48 -0.01
CA ASP A 28 14.46 0.27 -0.71
C ASP A 28 13.74 1.59 -0.96
N ARG A 29 13.65 2.45 0.06
CA ARG A 29 13.00 3.76 -0.06
C ARG A 29 13.70 4.69 -1.05
N ALA A 30 15.02 4.57 -1.19
CA ALA A 30 15.82 5.40 -2.08
C ALA A 30 15.84 4.90 -3.53
N THR A 31 15.68 3.59 -3.75
CA THR A 31 15.89 2.98 -5.08
C THR A 31 14.63 2.45 -5.75
N LEU A 32 13.61 2.07 -4.97
CA LEU A 32 12.37 1.56 -5.53
C LEU A 32 11.46 2.71 -5.99
N PRO A 33 10.68 2.49 -7.06
CA PRO A 33 9.73 3.50 -7.53
C PRO A 33 8.72 3.81 -6.42
N SER A 34 8.47 5.10 -6.21
CA SER A 34 7.45 5.58 -5.28
C SER A 34 6.50 6.55 -5.98
N VAL A 35 5.22 6.45 -5.64
CA VAL A 35 4.17 7.23 -6.31
C VAL A 35 3.06 7.56 -5.34
N TRP A 36 2.45 8.73 -5.52
CA TRP A 36 1.23 9.11 -4.84
C TRP A 36 0.04 8.40 -5.48
N VAL A 37 -0.76 7.73 -4.66
CA VAL A 37 -1.91 6.94 -5.10
C VAL A 37 -3.14 7.43 -4.36
N LEU A 38 -4.24 7.63 -5.09
CA LEU A 38 -5.52 7.95 -4.49
C LEU A 38 -5.96 6.77 -3.63
N ALA A 39 -6.31 7.04 -2.38
CA ALA A 39 -6.69 6.02 -1.42
C ALA A 39 -8.14 6.20 -0.99
N ALA A 40 -8.89 5.10 -1.00
CA ALA A 40 -10.16 5.05 -0.29
C ALA A 40 -9.93 4.37 1.06
N PRO A 41 -10.36 4.97 2.18
CA PRO A 41 -10.41 4.27 3.44
C PRO A 41 -11.24 2.99 3.29
N HIS A 42 -10.66 1.89 3.74
CA HIS A 42 -11.27 0.59 3.82
C HIS A 42 -11.44 0.27 5.31
N ASP A 43 -12.67 0.21 5.79
CA ASP A 43 -12.95 -0.10 7.19
C ASP A 43 -13.68 -1.45 7.31
N PRO A 44 -12.99 -2.50 7.80
CA PRO A 44 -13.63 -3.74 8.20
C PRO A 44 -13.46 -3.96 9.71
N ASN A 45 -13.75 -2.95 10.54
CA ASN A 45 -13.96 -3.03 12.00
C ASN A 45 -13.15 -4.15 12.71
N LEU A 46 -11.84 -3.91 12.91
CA LEU A 46 -10.95 -4.85 13.58
C LEU A 46 -10.67 -4.38 15.03
N PRO A 47 -11.31 -4.98 16.05
CA PRO A 47 -11.23 -4.52 17.44
C PRO A 47 -9.87 -4.80 18.13
N ILE A 48 -8.89 -5.36 17.43
CA ILE A 48 -7.71 -5.98 18.06
C ILE A 48 -6.42 -5.40 17.48
N ARG A 49 -5.90 -4.40 18.21
CA ARG A 49 -4.52 -3.88 18.26
C ARG A 49 -4.08 -2.87 17.19
N GLY A 50 -3.86 -1.63 17.67
CA GLY A 50 -3.20 -0.51 16.98
C GLY A 50 -4.19 0.41 16.25
N ARG A 51 -3.98 1.74 16.31
CA ARG A 51 -4.69 2.67 15.43
C ARG A 51 -4.05 2.62 14.06
N TYR A 52 -4.72 1.99 13.10
CA TYR A 52 -4.34 2.01 11.70
C TYR A 52 -5.57 2.31 10.84
N VAL A 53 -5.33 2.82 9.64
CA VAL A 53 -6.34 2.91 8.59
C VAL A 53 -5.96 1.92 7.50
N SER A 54 -6.88 1.06 7.13
CA SER A 54 -6.73 0.22 5.95
C SER A 54 -7.09 1.03 4.72
N LEU A 55 -6.30 0.93 3.65
CA LEU A 55 -6.44 1.77 2.46
C LEU A 55 -6.61 0.90 1.22
N ASP A 56 -7.70 1.09 0.51
CA ASP A 56 -7.86 0.62 -0.86
C ASP A 56 -7.07 1.55 -1.79
N LEU A 57 -6.06 0.99 -2.46
CA LEU A 57 -5.27 1.73 -3.45
C LEU A 57 -6.00 1.73 -4.79
N ILE A 58 -6.34 2.92 -5.29
CA ILE A 58 -6.95 3.08 -6.61
C ILE A 58 -5.84 3.03 -7.67
N VAL A 59 -6.01 2.12 -8.62
CA VAL A 59 -5.03 1.83 -9.68
C VAL A 59 -5.61 2.16 -11.05
N GLU A 60 -4.74 2.48 -12.01
CA GLU A 60 -5.12 2.61 -13.42
C GLU A 60 -5.17 1.21 -14.06
N PRO A 61 -6.35 0.69 -14.42
CA PRO A 61 -6.46 -0.64 -15.01
C PRO A 61 -6.03 -0.58 -16.49
N ARG A 62 -5.07 -1.40 -16.90
CA ARG A 62 -4.68 -1.54 -18.32
C ARG A 62 -4.80 -2.98 -18.77
N GLY A 63 -5.73 -3.23 -19.70
CA GLY A 63 -6.02 -4.60 -20.17
C GLY A 63 -6.69 -5.50 -19.11
N VAL A 64 -7.00 -4.96 -17.93
CA VAL A 64 -7.80 -5.64 -16.91
C VAL A 64 -9.25 -5.65 -17.38
N ARG A 65 -9.88 -6.82 -17.38
CA ARG A 65 -11.28 -6.96 -17.75
C ARG A 65 -12.15 -6.50 -16.60
N GLU A 66 -13.02 -5.55 -16.90
CA GLU A 66 -14.06 -5.18 -15.95
C GLU A 66 -15.06 -6.33 -15.81
N PRO A 67 -15.53 -6.61 -14.58
CA PRO A 67 -16.55 -7.62 -14.41
C PRO A 67 -17.83 -7.19 -15.12
N GLY A 68 -18.31 -8.03 -16.04
CA GLY A 68 -19.55 -7.77 -16.76
C GLY A 68 -20.77 -7.86 -15.84
N LYS A 69 -21.89 -7.22 -16.21
CA LYS A 69 -23.19 -7.28 -15.48
C LYS A 69 -23.82 -8.68 -15.39
N LYS A 70 -23.16 -9.72 -15.91
CA LYS A 70 -23.71 -11.08 -15.92
C LYS A 70 -23.67 -11.66 -14.51
N PRO A 71 -24.79 -12.16 -13.98
CA PRO A 71 -24.80 -12.85 -12.69
C PRO A 71 -23.99 -14.15 -12.82
N GLY A 72 -22.91 -14.26 -12.06
CA GLY A 72 -22.01 -15.41 -12.03
C GLY A 72 -20.69 -15.08 -11.34
N TRP A 73 -20.09 -16.05 -10.66
CA TRP A 73 -18.77 -15.89 -10.06
C TRP A 73 -17.73 -15.69 -11.17
N GLN A 74 -17.00 -14.58 -11.13
CA GLN A 74 -15.91 -14.29 -12.05
C GLN A 74 -14.59 -14.47 -11.31
N PRO A 75 -13.63 -15.23 -11.85
CA PRO A 75 -12.36 -15.44 -11.19
C PRO A 75 -11.61 -14.10 -11.04
N PRO A 76 -11.01 -13.82 -9.87
CA PRO A 76 -10.24 -12.60 -9.67
C PRO A 76 -9.05 -12.59 -10.63
N GLN A 77 -8.86 -11.47 -11.34
CA GLN A 77 -7.75 -11.34 -12.28
C GLN A 77 -6.46 -10.98 -11.56
N THR A 78 -5.44 -11.82 -11.70
CA THR A 78 -4.12 -11.49 -11.16
C THR A 78 -3.50 -10.35 -11.95
N VAL A 79 -2.94 -9.38 -11.26
CA VAL A 79 -2.27 -8.21 -11.84
C VAL A 79 -0.82 -8.08 -11.39
N VAL A 80 -0.02 -7.50 -12.26
CA VAL A 80 1.31 -6.93 -11.95
C VAL A 80 1.15 -5.42 -11.83
N LEU A 81 1.79 -4.86 -10.80
CA LEU A 81 1.79 -3.43 -10.58
C LEU A 81 3.03 -2.79 -11.20
N ARG A 82 2.85 -1.62 -11.82
CA ARG A 82 3.94 -0.80 -12.38
C ARG A 82 3.69 0.66 -12.04
N VAL A 83 4.79 1.43 -11.96
CA VAL A 83 4.71 2.89 -11.90
C VAL A 83 5.05 3.45 -13.26
N GLU A 84 4.09 4.12 -13.89
CA GLU A 84 4.27 4.74 -15.21
C GLU A 84 3.65 6.13 -15.24
N GLY A 85 4.38 7.12 -15.73
CA GLY A 85 3.87 8.49 -15.84
C GLY A 85 3.38 9.09 -14.51
N GLY A 86 3.97 8.66 -13.39
CA GLY A 86 3.53 9.08 -12.05
C GLY A 86 2.21 8.47 -11.59
N ARG A 87 1.76 7.36 -12.20
CA ARG A 87 0.54 6.63 -11.84
C ARG A 87 0.85 5.18 -11.50
N LEU A 88 0.06 4.60 -10.60
CA LEU A 88 0.11 3.18 -10.28
C LEU A 88 -0.80 2.42 -11.25
N VAL A 89 -0.18 1.64 -12.13
CA VAL A 89 -0.84 0.88 -13.20
C VAL A 89 -0.96 -0.57 -12.79
N ALA A 90 -2.11 -1.18 -13.05
CA ALA A 90 -2.35 -2.61 -12.88
C ALA A 90 -2.57 -3.27 -14.25
N GLU A 91 -1.71 -4.24 -14.58
CA GLU A 91 -1.74 -5.00 -15.83
C GLU A 91 -2.00 -6.47 -15.54
N PRO A 92 -2.77 -7.20 -16.36
CA PRO A 92 -3.00 -8.62 -16.15
C PRO A 92 -1.68 -9.40 -16.20
N LYS A 93 -1.44 -10.25 -15.20
CA LYS A 93 -0.34 -11.21 -15.23
C LYS A 93 -0.70 -12.31 -16.22
N VAL A 94 0.08 -12.46 -17.29
CA VAL A 94 -0.05 -13.61 -18.21
C VAL A 94 0.16 -14.88 -17.39
N GLU A 95 -0.83 -15.79 -17.41
CA GLU A 95 -0.92 -16.96 -16.52
C GLU A 95 0.38 -17.78 -16.48
N GLU A 96 1.11 -17.70 -15.37
CA GLU A 96 2.03 -18.75 -14.96
C GLU A 96 1.22 -19.78 -14.18
N ARG A 97 1.32 -21.05 -14.60
CA ARG A 97 0.60 -22.17 -14.01
C ARG A 97 1.05 -22.38 -12.55
N GLY A 98 0.32 -21.80 -11.59
CA GLY A 98 0.58 -21.96 -10.16
C GLY A 98 -0.24 -21.00 -9.29
N TRP A 99 -0.78 -21.50 -8.18
CA TRP A 99 -1.40 -20.65 -7.16
C TRP A 99 -0.31 -19.87 -6.41
N ASP A 100 -0.29 -18.55 -6.57
CA ASP A 100 0.63 -17.68 -5.84
C ASP A 100 -0.19 -16.89 -4.80
N PRO A 101 -0.08 -17.18 -3.49
CA PRO A 101 -0.80 -16.43 -2.46
C PRO A 101 -0.36 -14.97 -2.33
N SER A 102 0.73 -14.58 -3.01
CA SER A 102 1.18 -13.20 -3.13
C SER A 102 0.66 -12.49 -4.38
N SER A 103 -0.14 -13.18 -5.21
CA SER A 103 -0.82 -12.60 -6.36
C SER A 103 -1.69 -11.43 -5.92
N ARG A 104 -1.71 -10.39 -6.75
CA ARG A 104 -2.53 -9.20 -6.52
C ARG A 104 -3.73 -9.27 -7.42
N HIS A 105 -4.88 -8.88 -6.93
CA HIS A 105 -6.06 -8.77 -7.77
C HIS A 105 -6.60 -7.36 -7.74
N VAL A 106 -7.33 -7.03 -8.79
CA VAL A 106 -8.10 -5.79 -8.85
C VAL A 106 -9.56 -6.15 -8.69
N ARG A 107 -10.25 -5.39 -7.86
CA ARG A 107 -11.71 -5.34 -7.82
C ARG A 107 -12.16 -3.96 -8.29
N PHE A 108 -13.38 -3.89 -8.81
CA PHE A 108 -13.99 -2.63 -9.18
C PHE A 108 -14.98 -2.20 -8.11
N MET A 109 -14.96 -0.94 -7.76
CA MET A 109 -15.86 -0.33 -6.79
C MET A 109 -16.46 0.95 -7.38
N GLU A 110 -17.73 1.20 -7.13
CA GLU A 110 -18.36 2.48 -7.49
C GLU A 110 -18.24 3.46 -6.32
N ARG A 111 -17.70 4.65 -6.58
CA ARG A 111 -17.58 5.73 -5.59
C ARG A 111 -17.89 7.06 -6.26
N GLN A 112 -18.82 7.83 -5.69
CA GLN A 112 -19.24 9.13 -6.22
C GLN A 112 -19.66 9.09 -7.71
N GLY A 113 -20.28 7.99 -8.15
CA GLY A 113 -20.69 7.79 -9.54
C GLY A 113 -19.56 7.42 -10.51
N ALA A 114 -18.32 7.32 -10.04
CA ALA A 114 -17.19 6.83 -10.82
C ALA A 114 -16.89 5.36 -10.48
N LYS A 115 -16.64 4.55 -11.51
CA LYS A 115 -16.15 3.18 -11.35
C LYS A 115 -14.64 3.20 -11.22
N LEU A 116 -14.13 2.73 -10.10
CA LEU A 116 -12.71 2.76 -9.75
C LEU A 116 -12.17 1.34 -9.64
N ALA A 117 -11.02 1.09 -10.27
CA ALA A 117 -10.24 -0.11 -10.04
C ALA A 117 -9.43 0.06 -8.75
N VAL A 118 -9.60 -0.86 -7.81
CA VAL A 118 -8.86 -0.87 -6.53
C VAL A 118 -8.18 -2.21 -6.32
N LEU A 119 -7.05 -2.20 -5.62
CA LEU A 119 -6.45 -3.45 -5.16
C LEU A 119 -7.43 -4.19 -4.23
N ASP A 120 -7.50 -5.51 -4.39
CA ASP A 120 -8.35 -6.38 -3.57
C ASP A 120 -7.91 -6.42 -2.11
N THR A 121 -6.59 -6.33 -1.88
CA THR A 121 -5.94 -6.38 -0.59
C THR A 121 -5.65 -4.95 -0.13
N PRO A 122 -6.36 -4.45 0.89
CA PRO A 122 -6.08 -3.15 1.47
C PRO A 122 -4.67 -3.10 2.07
N VAL A 123 -4.04 -1.92 2.04
CA VAL A 123 -2.75 -1.70 2.70
C VAL A 123 -2.94 -1.00 4.04
N PRO A 124 -2.36 -1.51 5.14
CA PRO A 124 -2.48 -0.85 6.45
C PRO A 124 -1.53 0.35 6.55
N PHE A 125 -2.02 1.46 7.07
CA PHE A 125 -1.23 2.64 7.45
C PHE A 125 -1.35 2.88 8.96
N PHE A 126 -0.23 2.83 9.68
CA PHE A 126 -0.20 3.08 11.13
C PHE A 126 -0.38 4.56 11.45
N ILE A 127 -1.23 4.88 12.43
CA ILE A 127 -1.54 6.25 12.86
C ILE A 127 -1.19 6.39 14.34
N PRO A 128 -0.52 7.48 14.75
CA PRO A 128 -0.27 7.75 16.16
C PRO A 128 -1.55 7.81 17.00
N GLU A 129 -1.46 7.45 18.28
CA GLU A 129 -2.63 7.28 19.14
C GLU A 129 -3.46 8.56 19.34
N HIS A 130 -2.81 9.72 19.30
CA HIS A 130 -3.39 11.04 19.55
C HIS A 130 -3.87 11.76 18.29
N VAL A 131 -3.57 11.22 17.10
CA VAL A 131 -3.92 11.86 15.84
C VAL A 131 -5.37 11.52 15.47
N PRO A 132 -6.27 12.49 15.20
CA PRO A 132 -7.63 12.19 14.72
C PRO A 132 -7.59 11.31 13.47
N ASP A 133 -8.59 10.45 13.28
CA ASP A 133 -8.61 9.53 12.15
C ASP A 133 -8.45 10.29 10.80
N PRO A 134 -7.35 10.08 10.06
CA PRO A 134 -7.07 10.77 8.81
C PRO A 134 -7.96 10.29 7.66
N SER A 135 -8.70 9.20 7.83
CA SER A 135 -9.67 8.69 6.85
C SER A 135 -10.93 9.55 6.76
N LEU A 136 -11.31 10.20 7.85
CA LEU A 136 -12.50 11.06 7.93
C LEU A 136 -12.17 12.43 7.34
N ARG A 137 -12.47 12.63 6.05
CA ARG A 137 -12.15 13.86 5.32
C ARG A 137 -13.39 14.73 5.04
N PRO A 138 -13.26 16.07 5.11
CA PRO A 138 -14.30 16.97 4.63
C PRO A 138 -14.63 16.73 3.14
N PRO A 139 -15.85 17.09 2.70
CA PRO A 139 -16.19 17.07 1.29
C PRO A 139 -15.20 17.89 0.45
N GLY A 140 -14.80 17.38 -0.72
CA GLY A 140 -13.85 18.04 -1.62
C GLY A 140 -12.37 17.78 -1.31
N GLU A 141 -12.07 17.06 -0.22
CA GLU A 141 -10.72 16.57 0.08
C GLU A 141 -10.58 15.09 -0.26
N GLU A 142 -9.52 14.76 -1.00
CA GLU A 142 -9.15 13.39 -1.32
C GLU A 142 -7.97 12.96 -0.47
N LEU A 143 -8.06 11.74 0.07
CA LEU A 143 -6.94 11.10 0.75
C LEU A 143 -6.03 10.42 -0.27
N TRP A 144 -4.74 10.73 -0.18
CA TRP A 144 -3.68 10.14 -0.99
C TRP A 144 -2.67 9.46 -0.07
N VAL A 145 -2.04 8.42 -0.59
CA VAL A 145 -0.95 7.71 0.10
C VAL A 145 0.23 7.59 -0.84
N GLN A 146 1.42 7.97 -0.36
CA GLN A 146 2.64 7.70 -1.09
C GLN A 146 3.04 6.27 -0.78
N VAL A 147 3.20 5.45 -1.82
CA VAL A 147 3.61 4.05 -1.68
C VAL A 147 4.91 3.81 -2.41
N THR A 148 5.77 2.96 -1.84
CA THR A 148 6.89 2.32 -2.55
C THR A 148 6.40 1.02 -3.16
N LEU A 149 6.80 0.75 -4.41
CA LEU A 149 6.45 -0.49 -5.09
C LEU A 149 7.66 -1.45 -5.13
N PRO A 150 7.70 -2.48 -4.25
CA PRO A 150 8.73 -3.51 -4.32
C PRO A 150 8.48 -4.47 -5.48
N GLY A 151 9.55 -5.11 -5.99
CA GLY A 151 9.42 -6.13 -7.04
C GLY A 151 8.66 -7.39 -6.61
N LYS A 152 8.53 -7.62 -5.29
CA LYS A 152 7.72 -8.68 -4.67
C LYS A 152 7.03 -8.14 -3.41
N GLY A 153 5.81 -8.60 -3.15
CA GLY A 153 5.02 -8.19 -1.98
C GLY A 153 4.09 -7.01 -2.23
N PRO A 154 3.37 -6.52 -1.20
CA PRO A 154 2.40 -5.44 -1.37
C PRO A 154 3.10 -4.08 -1.50
N PRO A 155 2.45 -3.08 -2.12
CA PRO A 155 2.87 -1.70 -2.03
C PRO A 155 3.04 -1.29 -0.57
N ARG A 156 4.15 -0.61 -0.25
CA ARG A 156 4.48 -0.21 1.12
C ARG A 156 4.10 1.25 1.34
N PRO A 157 3.13 1.57 2.19
CA PRO A 157 2.79 2.95 2.50
C PRO A 157 3.95 3.67 3.20
N ILE A 158 4.17 4.92 2.82
CA ILE A 158 5.25 5.79 3.33
C ILE A 158 4.70 6.94 4.15
N ARG A 159 3.70 7.65 3.61
CA ARG A 159 3.05 8.80 4.24
C ARG A 159 1.69 9.06 3.61
N LEU A 160 0.81 9.71 4.35
CA LEU A 160 -0.46 10.20 3.85
C LEU A 160 -0.31 11.62 3.30
N GLY A 161 -1.24 12.01 2.44
CA GLY A 161 -1.35 13.35 1.91
C GLY A 161 -2.81 13.66 1.56
N VAL A 162 -3.12 14.93 1.41
CA VAL A 162 -4.44 15.40 1.02
C VAL A 162 -4.31 16.20 -0.26
N ARG A 163 -5.25 15.97 -1.17
CA ARG A 163 -5.46 16.81 -2.34
C ARG A 163 -6.79 17.52 -2.20
N LYS A 164 -6.79 18.84 -2.43
CA LYS A 164 -8.01 19.66 -2.44
C LYS A 164 -8.31 20.08 -3.88
N GLY A 165 -9.46 19.66 -4.41
CA GLY A 165 -9.82 19.89 -5.80
C GLY A 165 -8.74 19.41 -6.78
N SER A 166 -8.34 20.27 -7.72
CA SER A 166 -7.28 20.01 -8.71
C SER A 166 -5.88 20.42 -8.25
N GLY A 167 -5.69 20.77 -6.97
CA GLY A 167 -4.41 21.19 -6.42
C GLY A 167 -3.37 20.06 -6.30
N PRO A 168 -2.14 20.38 -5.86
CA PRO A 168 -1.13 19.37 -5.57
C PRO A 168 -1.51 18.52 -4.34
N VAL A 169 -0.94 17.32 -4.25
CA VAL A 169 -1.01 16.50 -3.03
C VAL A 169 -0.08 17.10 -1.99
N VAL A 170 -0.63 17.51 -0.84
CA VAL A 170 0.12 18.05 0.29
C VAL A 170 0.28 16.96 1.35
N PRO A 171 1.50 16.65 1.82
CA PRO A 171 1.71 15.68 2.90
C PRO A 171 0.93 16.01 4.16
N LEU A 172 0.37 15.00 4.81
CA LEU A 172 -0.21 15.11 6.14
C LEU A 172 0.88 14.86 7.18
N GLU A 173 1.10 15.85 8.03
CA GLU A 173 1.94 15.69 9.22
C GLU A 173 1.10 14.99 10.30
N LEU A 174 1.47 13.74 10.58
CA LEU A 174 0.85 12.92 11.63
C LEU A 174 1.82 12.91 12.82
N SER A 175 1.94 14.05 13.49
CA SER A 175 2.85 14.26 14.64
C SER A 175 2.11 14.38 15.95
#